data_AF-A0A9E5MT31-F1
#
_entry.id   AF-A0A9E5MT31-F1
#
_cell.length_a   1.000
_cell.length_b   1.000
_cell.length_c   1.000
_cell.angle_alpha   90.00
_cell.angle_beta   90.00
_cell.angle_gamma   90.00
#
_symmetry.space_group_name_H-M   'P 1'
#
loop_
_entity.id
_entity.type
_entity.pdbx_description
1 polymer ?
#
loop_
_entity_poly.entity_id
_entity_poly.type
_entity_poly.pdbx_seq_one_letter_code
_entity_poly.pdbx_strand_id
1 'polypeptide(L)'
;MAAASCFRRQVFDLAAAGLELSISVEHSSRESQHVSEIEFVFGLLAEAMLDAGGMARDLIIVTGAKEISPQAAWLLRCQYLDSGPLYIRPSHPMKDEAWRQAWELRTTAKVGLLCVPFVLSPCRLLPAELAASLVPGSCVQGPPESAWAAVSVDVTDVADTRGQIDREDLAAAIRGAVEAGETLHSCTRWPTARLRHDAWLNRRLAINIAGIGALVRLRGLDPERFTALDEMLRLIRWVRDYAVAESQRMAATVGHVPALEQADLANALPGGRLRDGWSESWRLAVAASATRHRNLLALSPWSLFPPGDTDLRFFNLLPILRFADTCAFGPPPDLADWNFNQFRGFHQQTAAVLQQRGVSHRIAVRA
;
A
#
# COMPACT_ATOMS: atom_id res chain seq x y z
N MET A 1 -14.51 -27.27 -9.52
CA MET A 1 -13.32 -28.16 -9.47
C MET A 1 -12.15 -27.65 -10.33
N ALA A 2 -12.32 -27.37 -11.63
CA ALA A 2 -11.21 -26.93 -12.50
C ALA A 2 -10.52 -25.63 -12.03
N ALA A 3 -11.29 -24.60 -11.62
CA ALA A 3 -10.74 -23.35 -11.11
C ALA A 3 -9.94 -23.54 -9.80
N ALA A 4 -10.46 -24.34 -8.87
CA ALA A 4 -9.77 -24.70 -7.63
C ALA A 4 -8.45 -25.44 -7.88
N SER A 5 -8.44 -26.37 -8.85
CA SER A 5 -7.22 -27.09 -9.25
C SER A 5 -6.19 -26.16 -9.89
N CYS A 6 -6.63 -25.21 -10.73
CA CYS A 6 -5.76 -24.20 -11.33
C CYS A 6 -5.13 -23.29 -10.26
N PHE A 7 -5.96 -22.80 -9.32
CA PHE A 7 -5.50 -21.98 -8.20
C PHE A 7 -4.49 -22.72 -7.31
N ARG A 8 -4.81 -23.95 -6.88
CA ARG A 8 -3.89 -24.78 -6.08
C ARG A 8 -2.55 -24.97 -6.79
N ARG A 9 -2.58 -25.30 -8.09
CA ARG A 9 -1.36 -25.46 -8.90
C ARG A 9 -0.54 -24.18 -9.00
N GLN A 10 -1.19 -23.03 -9.19
CA GLN A 10 -0.50 -21.75 -9.22
C GLN A 10 0.19 -21.43 -7.89
N VAL A 11 -0.48 -21.68 -6.77
CA VAL A 11 0.12 -21.49 -5.43
C VAL A 11 1.30 -22.44 -5.23
N PHE A 12 1.15 -23.72 -5.60
CA PHE A 12 2.22 -24.71 -5.55
C PHE A 12 3.44 -24.26 -6.39
N ASP A 13 3.25 -23.87 -7.65
CA ASP A 13 4.34 -23.50 -8.55
C ASP A 13 5.12 -22.28 -8.01
N LEU A 14 4.41 -21.32 -7.39
CA LEU A 14 5.04 -20.14 -6.80
C LEU A 14 5.75 -20.45 -5.47
N ALA A 15 5.14 -21.27 -4.62
CA ALA A 15 5.73 -21.68 -3.34
C ALA A 15 6.96 -22.56 -3.56
N ALA A 16 6.92 -23.49 -4.52
CA ALA A 16 8.05 -24.36 -4.87
C ALA A 16 9.24 -23.57 -5.44
N ALA A 17 8.98 -22.39 -6.00
CA ALA A 17 10.02 -21.44 -6.42
C ALA A 17 10.60 -20.60 -5.27
N GLY A 18 10.16 -20.82 -4.03
CA GLY A 18 10.63 -20.11 -2.83
C GLY A 18 10.11 -18.67 -2.73
N LEU A 19 8.99 -18.35 -3.38
CA LEU A 19 8.43 -17.00 -3.38
C LEU A 19 7.53 -16.78 -2.17
N GLU A 20 7.66 -15.62 -1.54
CA GLU A 20 6.68 -15.16 -0.56
C GLU A 20 5.36 -14.83 -1.25
N LEU A 21 4.24 -15.23 -0.64
CA LEU A 21 2.92 -15.11 -1.24
C LEU A 21 1.98 -14.29 -0.36
N SER A 22 1.16 -13.49 -1.04
CA SER A 22 0.05 -12.74 -0.46
C SER A 22 -1.22 -13.12 -1.21
N ILE A 23 -2.21 -13.62 -0.48
CA ILE A 23 -3.49 -14.07 -1.03
C ILE A 23 -4.59 -13.16 -0.48
N SER A 24 -5.26 -12.45 -1.39
CA SER A 24 -6.49 -11.72 -1.08
C SER A 24 -7.69 -12.64 -1.29
N VAL A 25 -8.42 -12.92 -0.21
CA VAL A 25 -9.65 -13.71 -0.26
C VAL A 25 -10.82 -12.73 -0.33
N GLU A 26 -11.39 -12.63 -1.52
CA GLU A 26 -12.60 -11.86 -1.80
C GLU A 26 -13.72 -12.79 -2.24
N HIS A 27 -14.94 -12.47 -1.85
CA HIS A 27 -16.10 -13.26 -2.21
C HIS A 27 -17.13 -12.40 -2.94
N SER A 28 -17.63 -12.89 -4.07
CA SER A 28 -18.48 -12.15 -4.99
C SER A 28 -19.99 -12.30 -4.74
N SER A 29 -20.45 -13.27 -3.94
CA SER A 29 -21.88 -13.53 -3.72
C SER A 29 -22.39 -13.03 -2.37
N ARG A 30 -23.69 -12.69 -2.32
CA ARG A 30 -24.40 -12.15 -1.15
C ARG A 30 -25.01 -13.24 -0.23
N GLU A 31 -24.67 -14.51 -0.41
CA GLU A 31 -25.35 -15.63 0.25
C GLU A 31 -24.56 -16.25 1.41
N SER A 32 -25.31 -16.72 2.40
CA SER A 32 -24.93 -17.10 3.77
C SER A 32 -23.89 -18.24 3.95
N GLN A 33 -23.17 -18.67 2.90
CA GLN A 33 -22.18 -19.77 2.92
C GLN A 33 -20.71 -19.28 2.97
N HIS A 34 -20.47 -18.04 3.39
CA HIS A 34 -19.15 -17.39 3.32
C HIS A 34 -18.03 -18.11 4.07
N VAL A 35 -18.32 -18.71 5.23
CA VAL A 35 -17.28 -19.32 6.08
C VAL A 35 -16.77 -20.64 5.49
N SER A 36 -17.65 -21.49 4.97
CA SER A 36 -17.28 -22.78 4.37
C SER A 36 -16.46 -22.62 3.10
N GLU A 37 -16.69 -21.56 2.32
CA GLU A 37 -15.89 -21.28 1.12
C GLU A 37 -14.48 -20.80 1.48
N ILE A 38 -14.35 -19.92 2.48
CA ILE A 38 -13.05 -19.45 2.97
C ILE A 38 -12.26 -20.62 3.59
N GLU A 39 -12.94 -21.47 4.36
CA GLU A 39 -12.38 -22.71 4.89
C GLU A 39 -11.85 -23.62 3.77
N PHE A 40 -12.63 -23.82 2.70
CA PHE A 40 -12.19 -24.57 1.53
C PHE A 40 -10.95 -23.96 0.87
N VAL A 41 -10.91 -22.64 0.69
CA VAL A 41 -9.73 -21.93 0.16
C VAL A 41 -8.52 -22.12 1.05
N PHE A 42 -8.67 -22.04 2.38
CA PHE A 42 -7.57 -22.24 3.32
C PHE A 42 -7.06 -23.67 3.30
N GLY A 43 -7.95 -24.66 3.20
CA GLY A 43 -7.57 -26.06 2.97
C GLY A 43 -6.74 -26.25 1.69
N LEU A 44 -7.17 -25.66 0.58
CA LEU A 44 -6.41 -25.71 -0.69
C LEU A 44 -5.03 -25.07 -0.58
N LEU A 45 -4.92 -23.95 0.14
CA LEU A 45 -3.64 -23.27 0.38
C LEU A 45 -2.73 -24.13 1.24
N ALA A 46 -3.26 -24.76 2.29
CA ALA A 46 -2.50 -25.66 3.15
C ALA A 46 -1.93 -26.85 2.36
N GLU A 47 -2.76 -27.50 1.54
CA GLU A 47 -2.34 -28.58 0.64
C GLU A 47 -1.25 -28.11 -0.34
N ALA A 48 -1.45 -26.96 -0.99
CA ALA A 48 -0.49 -26.43 -1.96
C ALA A 48 0.88 -26.13 -1.31
N MET A 49 0.89 -25.54 -0.12
CA MET A 49 2.11 -25.21 0.60
C MET A 49 2.84 -26.47 1.07
N LEU A 50 2.09 -27.44 1.60
CA LEU A 50 2.65 -28.72 2.04
C LEU A 50 3.30 -29.46 0.88
N ASP A 51 2.59 -29.58 -0.26
CA ASP A 51 3.11 -30.25 -1.45
C ASP A 51 4.37 -29.57 -1.99
N ALA A 52 4.43 -28.23 -1.91
CA ALA A 52 5.57 -27.43 -2.35
C ALA A 52 6.77 -27.49 -1.38
N GLY A 53 6.63 -28.13 -0.21
CA GLY A 53 7.64 -28.12 0.85
C GLY A 53 7.79 -26.76 1.56
N GLY A 54 6.82 -25.87 1.40
CA GLY A 54 6.77 -24.56 2.06
C GLY A 54 6.05 -24.61 3.41
N MET A 55 6.14 -23.53 4.18
CA MET A 55 5.42 -23.40 5.46
C MET A 55 4.20 -22.49 5.26
N ALA A 56 3.00 -23.00 5.59
CA ALA A 56 1.76 -22.23 5.42
C ALA A 56 1.73 -20.94 6.24
N ARG A 57 2.46 -20.90 7.37
CA ARG A 57 2.61 -19.70 8.22
C ARG A 57 3.22 -18.50 7.48
N ASP A 58 3.96 -18.73 6.40
CA ASP A 58 4.65 -17.69 5.64
C ASP A 58 3.71 -17.00 4.63
N LEU A 59 2.50 -17.54 4.43
CA LEU A 59 1.47 -16.91 3.60
C LEU A 59 0.90 -15.66 4.29
N ILE A 60 0.95 -14.52 3.61
CA ILE A 60 0.18 -13.34 3.99
C ILE A 60 -1.26 -13.54 3.50
N ILE A 61 -2.22 -13.51 4.42
CA ILE A 61 -3.64 -13.58 4.05
C ILE A 61 -4.27 -12.21 4.25
N VAL A 62 -4.94 -11.72 3.21
CA VAL A 62 -5.75 -10.51 3.26
C VAL A 62 -7.21 -10.92 3.09
N THR A 63 -8.05 -10.55 4.04
CA THR A 63 -9.50 -10.77 3.96
C THR A 63 -10.23 -9.46 4.26
N GLY A 64 -11.50 -9.35 3.89
CA GLY A 64 -12.32 -8.22 4.32
C GLY A 64 -13.26 -8.60 5.46
N ALA A 65 -13.60 -7.59 6.27
CA ALA A 65 -14.54 -7.74 7.37
C ALA A 65 -16.00 -7.90 6.91
N LYS A 66 -16.29 -7.75 5.61
CA LYS A 66 -17.62 -8.06 5.05
C LYS A 66 -17.79 -9.55 4.80
N GLU A 67 -16.69 -10.21 4.47
CA GLU A 67 -16.62 -11.59 4.02
C GLU A 67 -16.57 -12.54 5.22
N ILE A 68 -15.77 -12.20 6.23
CA ILE A 68 -15.61 -13.00 7.44
C ILE A 68 -15.29 -12.12 8.64
N SER A 69 -15.77 -12.52 9.82
CA SER A 69 -15.47 -11.79 11.04
C SER A 69 -13.96 -11.93 11.38
N PRO A 70 -13.33 -10.91 12.00
CA PRO A 70 -11.92 -10.97 12.39
C PRO A 70 -11.54 -12.24 13.16
N GLN A 71 -12.35 -12.62 14.15
CA GLN A 71 -12.09 -13.79 14.99
C GLN A 71 -12.19 -15.09 14.19
N ALA A 72 -13.21 -15.24 13.35
CA ALA A 72 -13.40 -16.43 12.52
C ALA A 72 -12.26 -16.58 11.51
N ALA A 73 -11.81 -15.48 10.89
CA ALA A 73 -10.67 -15.48 9.97
C ALA A 73 -9.38 -15.93 10.66
N TRP A 74 -9.14 -15.44 11.88
CA TRP A 74 -7.97 -15.83 12.67
C TRP A 74 -8.00 -17.30 13.10
N LEU A 75 -9.16 -17.80 13.53
CA LEU A 75 -9.33 -19.21 13.91
C LEU A 75 -9.11 -20.15 12.72
N LEU A 76 -9.75 -19.88 11.58
CA LEU A 76 -9.53 -20.66 10.36
C LEU A 76 -8.06 -20.62 9.94
N ARG A 77 -7.42 -19.46 10.03
CA ARG A 77 -5.99 -19.34 9.71
C ARG A 77 -5.16 -20.25 10.60
N CYS A 78 -5.36 -20.18 11.91
CA CYS A 78 -4.61 -21.03 12.85
C CYS A 78 -4.87 -22.53 12.62
N GLN A 79 -6.09 -22.90 12.25
CA GLN A 79 -6.48 -24.29 12.01
C GLN A 79 -5.83 -24.87 10.74
N TYR A 80 -5.76 -24.09 9.66
CA TYR A 80 -5.36 -24.59 8.34
C TYR A 80 -3.97 -24.14 7.90
N LEU A 81 -3.54 -22.94 8.29
CA LEU A 81 -2.35 -22.25 7.74
C LEU A 81 -1.34 -21.85 8.83
N ASP A 82 -1.47 -22.38 10.04
CA ASP A 82 -0.72 -22.01 11.24
C ASP A 82 -0.84 -20.52 11.64
N SER A 83 -0.18 -20.15 12.74
CA SER A 83 -0.07 -18.75 13.15
C SER A 83 0.90 -18.00 12.23
N GLY A 84 0.37 -17.14 11.36
CA GLY A 84 1.15 -16.23 10.50
C GLY A 84 0.39 -14.94 10.18
N PRO A 85 0.87 -14.10 9.25
CA PRO A 85 0.29 -12.77 8.99
C PRO A 85 -1.14 -12.81 8.41
N LEU A 86 -2.09 -12.20 9.11
CA LEU A 86 -3.48 -11.98 8.71
C LEU A 86 -3.79 -10.49 8.70
N TYR A 87 -4.29 -9.99 7.58
CA TYR A 87 -4.69 -8.60 7.44
C TYR A 87 -6.17 -8.50 7.10
N ILE A 88 -6.88 -7.68 7.85
CA ILE A 88 -8.32 -7.49 7.69
C ILE A 88 -8.56 -6.11 7.11
N ARG A 89 -9.30 -6.05 6.02
CA ARG A 89 -9.81 -4.81 5.43
C ARG A 89 -11.12 -4.45 6.11
N PRO A 90 -11.18 -3.34 6.87
CA PRO A 90 -12.43 -2.88 7.45
C PRO A 90 -13.48 -2.62 6.37
N SER A 91 -14.71 -3.01 6.64
CA SER A 91 -15.84 -2.56 5.84
C SER A 91 -16.18 -1.11 6.20
N HIS A 92 -16.69 -0.32 5.25
CA HIS A 92 -17.24 1.00 5.59
C HIS A 92 -18.76 1.01 5.36
N PRO A 93 -19.59 1.12 6.43
CA PRO A 93 -19.23 1.01 7.85
C PRO A 93 -18.90 -0.43 8.30
N MET A 94 -18.09 -0.58 9.34
CA MET A 94 -17.80 -1.85 10.04
C MET A 94 -18.59 -1.88 11.33
N LYS A 95 -19.27 -3.02 11.57
CA LYS A 95 -20.13 -3.22 12.74
C LYS A 95 -19.29 -3.20 14.02
N ASP A 96 -19.88 -2.72 15.12
CA ASP A 96 -19.22 -2.65 16.43
C ASP A 96 -18.69 -4.01 16.91
N GLU A 97 -19.43 -5.09 16.64
CA GLU A 97 -18.99 -6.45 16.96
C GLU A 97 -17.69 -6.83 16.24
N ALA A 98 -17.60 -6.52 14.95
CA ALA A 98 -16.38 -6.78 14.18
C ALA A 98 -15.21 -5.92 14.70
N TRP A 99 -15.47 -4.67 15.11
CA TRP A 99 -14.45 -3.85 15.77
C TRP A 99 -13.96 -4.47 17.07
N ARG A 100 -14.86 -5.03 17.89
CA ARG A 100 -14.50 -5.67 19.17
C ARG A 100 -13.59 -6.87 18.94
N GLN A 101 -13.96 -7.73 17.98
CA GLN A 101 -13.14 -8.88 17.60
C GLN A 101 -11.76 -8.46 17.08
N ALA A 102 -11.67 -7.41 16.25
CA ALA A 102 -10.39 -6.89 15.80
C ALA A 102 -9.54 -6.32 16.96
N TRP A 103 -10.18 -5.66 17.94
CA TRP A 103 -9.51 -5.15 19.14
C TRP A 103 -9.03 -6.26 20.08
N GLU A 104 -9.80 -7.35 20.23
CA GLU A 104 -9.39 -8.53 20.99
C GLU A 104 -8.14 -9.20 20.37
N LEU A 105 -8.01 -9.15 19.04
CA LEU A 105 -6.84 -9.66 18.32
C LEU A 105 -5.65 -8.70 18.28
N ARG A 106 -5.75 -7.47 18.79
CA ARG A 106 -4.72 -6.41 18.60
C ARG A 106 -3.33 -6.77 19.13
N THR A 107 -3.25 -7.62 20.15
CA THR A 107 -1.99 -8.10 20.75
C THR A 107 -1.41 -9.29 20.01
N THR A 108 -2.17 -9.85 19.07
CA THR A 108 -1.67 -10.85 18.14
C THR A 108 -0.81 -10.12 17.11
N ALA A 109 0.51 -10.12 17.29
CA ALA A 109 1.48 -9.41 16.43
C ALA A 109 1.37 -9.71 14.92
N LYS A 110 0.63 -10.78 14.57
CA LYS A 110 0.40 -11.25 13.21
C LYS A 110 -0.92 -10.77 12.62
N VAL A 111 -1.77 -10.07 13.36
CA VAL A 111 -3.06 -9.55 12.89
C VAL A 111 -2.98 -8.04 12.70
N GLY A 112 -3.28 -7.57 11.49
CA GLY A 112 -3.26 -6.16 11.12
C GLY A 112 -4.56 -5.67 10.48
N LEU A 113 -4.76 -4.35 10.47
CA LEU A 113 -5.86 -3.70 9.75
C LEU A 113 -5.34 -2.87 8.58
N LEU A 114 -5.93 -3.06 7.41
CA LEU A 114 -5.60 -2.31 6.20
C LEU A 114 -6.57 -1.15 6.01
N CYS A 115 -6.06 0.07 5.93
CA CYS A 115 -6.91 1.27 5.91
C CYS A 115 -6.91 2.01 4.56
N VAL A 116 -6.13 1.57 3.56
CA VAL A 116 -6.09 2.22 2.25
C VAL A 116 -7.14 1.57 1.32
N PRO A 117 -8.11 2.33 0.80
CA PRO A 117 -9.04 1.79 -0.19
C PRO A 117 -8.47 1.81 -1.62
N PHE A 118 -7.66 2.82 -1.93
CA PHE A 118 -7.10 3.03 -3.26
C PHE A 118 -5.64 3.48 -3.21
N VAL A 119 -4.84 3.03 -4.17
CA VAL A 119 -3.54 3.63 -4.46
C VAL A 119 -3.70 4.75 -5.49
N LEU A 120 -2.90 5.80 -5.33
CA LEU A 120 -2.98 7.04 -6.13
C LEU A 120 -1.71 7.24 -6.94
N SER A 121 -1.84 7.94 -8.07
CA SER A 121 -0.71 8.35 -8.89
C SER A 121 -0.45 9.85 -8.75
N PRO A 122 0.81 10.30 -8.67
CA PRO A 122 1.14 11.71 -8.82
C PRO A 122 0.80 12.23 -10.23
N CYS A 123 0.80 11.36 -11.24
CA CYS A 123 0.32 11.71 -12.57
C CYS A 123 -1.22 11.63 -12.60
N ARG A 124 -1.87 12.79 -12.74
CA ARG A 124 -3.34 12.92 -12.72
C ARG A 124 -4.05 12.27 -13.90
N LEU A 125 -3.32 11.91 -14.95
CA LEU A 125 -3.87 11.18 -16.10
C LEU A 125 -4.06 9.70 -15.81
N LEU A 126 -3.43 9.17 -14.76
CA LEU A 126 -3.59 7.78 -14.35
C LEU A 126 -4.66 7.67 -13.26
N PRO A 127 -5.62 6.75 -13.39
CA PRO A 127 -6.66 6.56 -12.39
C PRO A 127 -6.10 5.92 -11.12
N ALA A 128 -6.81 6.17 -10.02
CA ALA A 128 -6.63 5.45 -8.78
C ALA A 128 -6.99 3.96 -8.97
N GLU A 129 -6.28 3.06 -8.27
CA GLU A 129 -6.53 1.62 -8.32
C GLU A 129 -6.94 1.08 -6.96
N LEU A 130 -7.78 0.05 -6.93
CA LEU A 130 -8.19 -0.60 -5.69
C LEU A 130 -6.98 -1.22 -4.97
N ALA A 131 -6.82 -0.92 -3.69
CA ALA A 131 -5.76 -1.46 -2.85
C ALA A 131 -6.27 -2.69 -2.09
N ALA A 132 -6.37 -3.84 -2.77
CA ALA A 132 -6.99 -5.04 -2.22
C ALA A 132 -6.01 -6.09 -1.66
N SER A 133 -4.70 -5.89 -1.84
CA SER A 133 -3.67 -6.84 -1.44
C SER A 133 -2.48 -6.16 -0.77
N LEU A 134 -1.58 -6.97 -0.23
CA LEU A 134 -0.27 -6.57 0.27
C LEU A 134 0.83 -7.17 -0.59
N VAL A 135 1.88 -6.41 -0.83
CA VAL A 135 3.12 -6.89 -1.45
C VAL A 135 3.96 -7.58 -0.36
N PRO A 136 4.33 -8.86 -0.54
CA PRO A 136 5.22 -9.55 0.38
C PRO A 136 6.57 -8.83 0.60
N GLY A 137 7.21 -9.07 1.74
CA GLY A 137 8.44 -8.40 2.19
C GLY A 137 8.29 -6.92 2.58
N SER A 138 7.63 -6.11 1.76
CA SER A 138 7.48 -4.66 1.99
C SER A 138 6.19 -4.27 2.72
N CYS A 139 5.22 -5.16 2.76
CA CYS A 139 3.87 -4.94 3.29
C CYS A 139 3.20 -3.67 2.72
N VAL A 140 3.54 -3.28 1.49
CA VAL A 140 2.89 -2.18 0.78
C VAL A 140 1.52 -2.62 0.32
N GLN A 141 0.49 -1.85 0.62
CA GLN A 141 -0.86 -2.11 0.12
C GLN A 141 -0.98 -1.72 -1.35
N GLY A 142 -1.59 -2.55 -2.17
CA GLY A 142 -1.67 -2.32 -3.60
C GLY A 142 -2.72 -3.16 -4.31
N PRO A 143 -2.84 -3.01 -5.63
CA PRO A 143 -3.65 -3.90 -6.44
C PRO A 143 -3.18 -5.35 -6.29
N PRO A 144 -4.08 -6.34 -6.33
CA PRO A 144 -3.68 -7.74 -6.38
C PRO A 144 -2.68 -7.97 -7.53
N GLU A 145 -1.68 -8.80 -7.27
CA GLU A 145 -0.78 -9.29 -8.31
C GLU A 145 0.00 -8.17 -9.03
N SER A 146 0.24 -7.07 -8.31
CA SER A 146 1.03 -5.94 -8.76
C SER A 146 2.49 -6.03 -8.31
N ALA A 147 3.39 -5.57 -9.17
CA ALA A 147 4.82 -5.51 -8.94
C ALA A 147 5.20 -4.13 -8.38
N TRP A 148 5.86 -4.14 -7.22
CA TRP A 148 6.33 -2.95 -6.53
C TRP A 148 7.82 -3.05 -6.24
N ALA A 149 8.56 -2.00 -6.59
CA ALA A 149 9.87 -1.76 -6.03
C ALA A 149 9.69 -0.96 -4.73
N ALA A 150 10.16 -1.47 -3.61
CA ALA A 150 10.08 -0.79 -2.32
C ALA A 150 11.48 -0.37 -1.87
N VAL A 151 11.62 0.88 -1.45
CA VAL A 151 12.86 1.45 -0.91
C VAL A 151 12.50 2.21 0.35
N SER A 152 13.30 2.10 1.40
CA SER A 152 13.05 2.82 2.65
C SER A 152 14.01 3.99 2.80
N VAL A 153 13.50 5.12 3.27
CA VAL A 153 14.29 6.28 3.71
C VAL A 153 13.86 6.59 5.13
N ASP A 154 14.76 6.39 6.09
CA ASP A 154 14.54 6.84 7.46
C ASP A 154 14.96 8.31 7.56
N VAL A 155 14.03 9.18 7.94
CA VAL A 155 14.33 10.62 8.06
C VAL A 155 15.27 10.94 9.21
N THR A 156 15.48 10.00 10.13
CA THR A 156 16.44 10.16 11.23
C THR A 156 17.88 9.93 10.80
N ASP A 157 18.11 9.15 9.73
CA ASP A 157 19.46 8.91 9.19
C ASP A 157 20.06 10.16 8.54
N VAL A 158 19.21 11.10 8.11
CA VAL A 158 19.59 12.39 7.51
C VAL A 158 19.40 13.57 8.47
N ALA A 159 19.11 13.29 9.75
CA ALA A 159 18.94 14.30 10.77
C ALA A 159 20.17 14.39 11.67
N ASP A 160 20.49 15.61 12.12
CA ASP A 160 21.52 15.82 13.13
C ASP A 160 21.03 15.38 14.53
N THR A 161 21.89 15.50 15.55
CA THR A 161 21.56 15.14 16.94
C THR A 161 20.41 15.94 17.57
N ARG A 162 19.96 17.02 16.92
CA ARG A 162 18.83 17.86 17.32
C ARG A 162 17.61 17.68 16.41
N GLY A 163 17.66 16.72 15.49
CA GLY A 163 16.60 16.44 14.54
C GLY A 163 16.51 17.45 13.39
N GLN A 164 17.50 18.32 13.20
CA GLN A 164 17.55 19.22 12.06
C GLN A 164 17.98 18.43 10.82
N ILE A 165 17.29 18.68 9.71
CA ILE A 165 17.55 17.99 8.44
C ILE A 165 18.05 19.02 7.45
N ASP A 166 19.24 18.78 6.91
CA ASP A 166 19.72 19.53 5.77
C ASP A 166 18.93 19.16 4.51
N ARG A 167 18.56 20.18 3.72
CA ARG A 167 17.69 19.98 2.55
C ARG A 167 18.40 19.29 1.39
N GLU A 168 19.71 19.48 1.26
CA GLU A 168 20.51 18.84 0.22
C GLU A 168 20.71 17.35 0.55
N ASP A 169 20.98 17.00 1.80
CA ASP A 169 21.10 15.60 2.24
C ASP A 169 19.79 14.84 2.06
N LEU A 170 18.66 15.44 2.44
CA LEU A 170 17.35 14.84 2.21
C LEU A 170 17.04 14.73 0.71
N ALA A 171 17.39 15.73 -0.10
CA ALA A 171 17.23 15.67 -1.55
C ALA A 171 18.06 14.52 -2.16
N ALA A 172 19.31 14.36 -1.72
CA ALA A 172 20.17 13.28 -2.15
C ALA A 172 19.60 11.91 -1.78
N ALA A 173 19.09 11.74 -0.55
CA ALA A 173 18.46 10.50 -0.10
C ALA A 173 17.22 10.15 -0.93
N ILE A 174 16.32 11.12 -1.17
CA ILE A 174 15.11 10.88 -1.97
C ILE A 174 15.45 10.60 -3.43
N ARG A 175 16.40 11.31 -4.02
CA ARG A 175 16.88 11.04 -5.40
C ARG A 175 17.47 9.64 -5.51
N GLY A 176 18.33 9.27 -4.57
CA GLY A 176 18.91 7.93 -4.50
C GLY A 176 17.84 6.85 -4.38
N ALA A 177 16.76 7.10 -3.62
CA ALA A 177 15.64 6.17 -3.54
C ALA A 177 14.85 6.03 -4.85
N VAL A 178 14.65 7.12 -5.61
CA VAL A 178 14.04 7.06 -6.95
C VAL A 178 14.91 6.27 -7.92
N GLU A 179 16.22 6.52 -7.94
CA GLU A 179 17.18 5.82 -8.81
C GLU A 179 17.33 4.33 -8.44
N ALA A 180 17.36 4.02 -7.15
CA ALA A 180 17.35 2.64 -6.67
C ALA A 180 16.06 1.91 -7.08
N GLY A 181 14.91 2.58 -6.96
CA GLY A 181 13.62 2.05 -7.42
C GLY A 181 13.58 1.69 -8.89
N GLU A 182 14.08 2.58 -9.76
CA GLU A 182 14.20 2.34 -11.20
C GLU A 182 15.14 1.16 -11.52
N THR A 183 16.25 1.07 -10.78
CA THR A 183 17.22 -0.03 -10.89
C THR A 183 16.59 -1.36 -10.47
N LEU A 184 15.84 -1.38 -9.37
CA LEU A 184 15.12 -2.56 -8.89
C LEU A 184 14.14 -3.08 -9.94
N HIS A 185 13.37 -2.22 -10.62
CA HIS A 185 12.48 -2.66 -11.71
C HIS A 185 13.21 -3.37 -12.85
N SER A 186 14.45 -2.98 -13.11
CA SER A 186 15.27 -3.52 -14.19
C SER A 186 15.99 -4.82 -13.79
N CYS A 187 16.39 -4.94 -12.53
CA CYS A 187 17.17 -6.08 -12.03
C CYS A 187 16.32 -7.17 -11.37
N THR A 188 15.10 -6.85 -10.95
CA THR A 188 14.22 -7.82 -10.26
C THR A 188 13.71 -8.86 -11.24
N ARG A 189 13.93 -10.13 -10.89
CA ARG A 189 13.33 -11.26 -11.60
C ARG A 189 11.88 -11.44 -11.16
N TRP A 190 10.94 -10.83 -11.88
CA TRP A 190 9.52 -10.99 -11.58
C TRP A 190 9.05 -12.42 -11.91
N PRO A 191 8.40 -13.12 -10.96
CA PRO A 191 8.25 -14.56 -11.03
C PRO A 191 7.24 -15.00 -12.10
N THR A 192 6.17 -14.23 -12.31
CA THR A 192 5.14 -14.55 -13.30
C THR A 192 5.18 -13.62 -14.51
N ALA A 193 4.65 -14.08 -15.64
CA ALA A 193 4.51 -13.24 -16.83
C ALA A 193 3.63 -12.00 -16.56
N ARG A 194 2.60 -12.15 -15.72
CA ARG A 194 1.74 -11.05 -15.31
C ARG A 194 2.48 -10.03 -14.44
N LEU A 195 3.29 -10.46 -13.47
CA LEU A 195 4.10 -9.53 -12.67
C LEU A 195 5.20 -8.85 -13.51
N ARG A 196 5.80 -9.56 -14.48
CA ARG A 196 6.74 -8.94 -15.44
C ARG A 196 6.05 -7.84 -16.25
N HIS A 197 4.87 -8.15 -16.79
CA HIS A 197 4.10 -7.18 -17.57
C HIS A 197 3.69 -5.99 -16.71
N ASP A 198 3.20 -6.23 -15.50
CA ASP A 198 2.79 -5.18 -14.57
C ASP A 198 3.96 -4.28 -14.14
N ALA A 199 5.13 -4.86 -13.84
CA ALA A 199 6.34 -4.12 -13.51
C ALA A 199 6.78 -3.19 -14.65
N TRP A 200 6.78 -3.71 -15.89
CA TRP A 200 7.08 -2.92 -17.07
C TRP A 200 6.05 -1.80 -17.28
N LEU A 201 4.76 -2.13 -17.21
CA LEU A 201 3.67 -1.23 -17.53
C LEU A 201 3.56 -0.07 -16.54
N ASN A 202 3.66 -0.38 -15.25
CA ASN A 202 3.29 0.55 -14.18
C ASN A 202 4.48 1.10 -13.41
N ARG A 203 5.63 0.41 -13.40
CA ARG A 203 6.85 0.86 -12.70
C ARG A 203 6.56 1.40 -11.30
N ARG A 204 5.78 0.66 -10.49
CA ARG A 204 5.32 1.17 -9.18
C ARG A 204 6.48 1.23 -8.20
N LEU A 205 6.70 2.40 -7.60
CA LEU A 205 7.70 2.63 -6.57
C LEU A 205 6.99 2.96 -5.25
N ALA A 206 7.50 2.40 -4.16
CA ALA A 206 7.11 2.70 -2.80
C ALA A 206 8.35 3.14 -2.02
N ILE A 207 8.61 4.45 -2.01
CA ILE A 207 9.56 5.09 -1.11
C ILE A 207 8.86 5.20 0.25
N ASN A 208 9.19 4.27 1.15
CA ASN A 208 8.67 4.25 2.51
C ASN A 208 9.43 5.27 3.37
N ILE A 209 8.73 6.31 3.83
CA ILE A 209 9.32 7.29 4.76
C ILE A 209 9.11 6.81 6.19
N ALA A 210 10.20 6.35 6.80
CA ALA A 210 10.26 5.87 8.18
C ALA A 210 10.73 6.98 9.14
N GLY A 211 10.71 6.70 10.45
CA GLY A 211 11.32 7.57 11.45
C GLY A 211 10.60 8.89 11.76
N ILE A 212 9.37 9.12 11.27
CA ILE A 212 8.66 10.40 11.44
C ILE A 212 8.40 10.70 12.93
N GLY A 213 7.86 9.73 13.68
CA GLY A 213 7.63 9.91 15.12
C GLY A 213 8.94 10.09 15.89
N ALA A 214 9.98 9.34 15.54
CA ALA A 214 11.31 9.48 16.13
C ALA A 214 11.90 10.89 15.89
N LEU A 215 11.71 11.46 14.70
CA LEU A 215 12.14 12.81 14.37
C LEU A 215 11.41 13.88 15.21
N VAL A 216 10.10 13.73 15.41
CA VAL A 216 9.32 14.63 16.28
C VAL A 216 9.89 14.63 17.69
N ARG A 217 10.20 13.45 18.23
CA ARG A 217 10.84 13.30 19.54
C ARG A 217 12.24 13.91 19.57
N LEU A 218 13.06 13.65 18.56
CA LEU A 218 14.44 14.14 18.46
C LEU A 218 14.50 15.68 18.40
N ARG A 219 13.50 16.32 17.76
CA ARG A 219 13.34 17.78 17.74
C ARG A 219 12.76 18.37 19.03
N GLY A 220 12.37 17.53 19.99
CA GLY A 220 11.68 17.98 21.21
C GLY A 220 10.31 18.60 20.94
N LEU A 221 9.66 18.23 19.83
CA LEU A 221 8.34 18.73 19.47
C LEU A 221 7.26 18.00 20.27
N ASP A 222 6.24 18.74 20.69
CA ASP A 222 5.06 18.19 21.35
C ASP A 222 4.04 17.72 20.29
N PRO A 223 3.78 16.40 20.13
CA PRO A 223 2.88 15.88 19.11
C PRO A 223 1.43 16.35 19.29
N GLU A 224 1.01 16.83 20.47
CA GLU A 224 -0.32 17.40 20.63
C GLU A 224 -0.48 18.77 19.96
N ARG A 225 0.62 19.50 19.79
CA ARG A 225 0.60 20.86 19.27
C ARG A 225 0.53 20.88 17.76
N PHE A 226 -0.28 21.80 17.25
CA PHE A 226 -0.37 22.06 15.81
C PHE A 226 0.99 22.36 15.16
N THR A 227 1.94 22.95 15.90
CA THR A 227 3.30 23.22 15.41
C THR A 227 4.03 21.95 14.98
N ALA A 228 3.90 20.85 15.73
CA ALA A 228 4.54 19.58 15.37
C ALA A 228 3.92 19.00 14.09
N LEU A 229 2.59 19.03 13.99
CA LEU A 229 1.89 18.62 12.78
C LEU A 229 2.28 19.48 11.57
N ASP A 230 2.28 20.80 11.71
CA ASP A 230 2.59 21.72 10.61
C ASP A 230 4.03 21.54 10.09
N GLU A 231 5.00 21.39 10.98
CA GLU A 231 6.38 21.09 10.58
C GLU A 231 6.48 19.78 9.81
N MET A 232 5.84 18.72 10.31
CA MET A 232 5.89 17.41 9.65
C MET A 232 5.09 17.41 8.33
N LEU A 233 4.00 18.15 8.23
CA LEU A 233 3.27 18.36 6.97
C LEU A 233 4.15 19.07 5.94
N ARG A 234 4.89 20.11 6.34
CA ARG A 234 5.81 20.82 5.44
C ARG A 234 6.96 19.92 4.98
N LEU A 235 7.52 19.11 5.89
CA LEU A 235 8.57 18.15 5.56
C LEU A 235 8.08 17.10 4.55
N ILE A 236 6.99 16.41 4.85
CA ILE A 236 6.51 15.30 4.02
C ILE A 236 5.93 15.78 2.68
N ARG A 237 5.31 16.97 2.66
CA ARG A 237 4.92 17.61 1.39
C ARG A 237 6.14 17.86 0.51
N TRP A 238 7.20 18.44 1.07
CA TRP A 238 8.43 18.69 0.33
C TRP A 238 9.03 17.37 -0.20
N VAL A 239 9.06 16.31 0.61
CA VAL A 239 9.54 14.98 0.18
C VAL A 239 8.71 14.45 -1.00
N ARG A 240 7.37 14.54 -0.92
CA ARG A 240 6.48 14.15 -2.01
C ARG A 240 6.77 14.94 -3.28
N ASP A 241 6.79 16.26 -3.19
CA ASP A 241 6.96 17.14 -4.34
C ASP A 241 8.34 16.93 -5.00
N TYR A 242 9.39 16.73 -4.18
CA TYR A 242 10.73 16.45 -4.66
C TYR A 242 10.83 15.07 -5.35
N ALA A 243 10.25 14.02 -4.76
CA ALA A 243 10.21 12.70 -5.40
C ALA A 243 9.46 12.72 -6.75
N VAL A 244 8.36 13.48 -6.81
CA VAL A 244 7.61 13.69 -8.07
C VAL A 244 8.49 14.39 -9.10
N ALA A 245 9.16 15.49 -8.72
CA ALA A 245 10.05 16.21 -9.63
C ALA A 245 11.20 15.34 -10.16
N GLU A 246 11.82 14.51 -9.33
CA GLU A 246 12.86 13.58 -9.78
C GLU A 246 12.30 12.50 -10.73
N SER A 247 11.09 11.98 -10.46
CA SER A 247 10.42 11.04 -11.35
C SER A 247 10.04 11.68 -12.70
N GLN A 248 9.67 12.96 -12.72
CA GLN A 248 9.42 13.73 -13.94
C GLN A 248 10.70 13.99 -14.73
N ARG A 249 11.79 14.37 -14.05
CA ARG A 249 13.12 14.53 -14.67
C ARG A 249 13.60 13.24 -15.32
N MET A 250 13.40 12.12 -14.63
CA MET A 250 13.72 10.80 -15.17
C MET A 250 12.85 10.48 -16.38
N ALA A 251 11.53 10.75 -16.33
CA ALA A 251 10.63 10.55 -17.47
C ALA A 251 11.07 11.31 -18.73
N ALA A 252 11.57 12.54 -18.57
CA ALA A 252 12.08 13.35 -19.67
C ALA A 252 13.36 12.77 -20.32
N THR A 253 14.11 11.94 -19.59
CA THR A 253 15.39 11.37 -20.06
C THR A 253 15.24 9.95 -20.61
N VAL A 254 14.46 9.10 -19.93
CA VAL A 254 14.33 7.66 -20.25
C VAL A 254 12.91 7.23 -20.65
N GLY A 255 12.00 8.18 -20.80
CA GLY A 255 10.60 7.95 -21.13
C GLY A 255 9.69 7.80 -19.90
N HIS A 256 8.43 8.23 -20.03
CA HIS A 256 7.45 8.14 -18.95
C HIS A 256 6.95 6.71 -18.72
N VAL A 257 6.16 6.51 -17.66
CA VAL A 257 5.53 5.23 -17.37
C VAL A 257 4.67 4.75 -18.55
N PRO A 258 4.81 3.50 -19.03
CA PRO A 258 4.08 3.01 -20.21
C PRO A 258 2.55 3.00 -20.04
N ALA A 259 2.05 2.90 -18.81
CA ALA A 259 0.61 2.98 -18.52
C ALA A 259 -0.05 4.26 -19.03
N LEU A 260 0.71 5.35 -19.22
CA LEU A 260 0.18 6.56 -19.84
C LEU A 260 -0.22 6.35 -21.28
N GLU A 261 0.56 5.58 -22.06
CA GLU A 261 0.22 5.32 -23.47
C GLU A 261 -1.08 4.52 -23.59
N GLN A 262 -1.34 3.62 -22.64
CA GLN A 262 -2.60 2.86 -22.60
C GLN A 262 -3.80 3.70 -22.15
N ALA A 263 -3.56 4.83 -21.47
CA ALA A 263 -4.61 5.75 -21.06
C ALA A 263 -5.05 6.70 -22.19
N ASP A 264 -4.31 6.77 -23.31
CA ASP A 264 -4.69 7.57 -24.45
C ASP A 264 -5.89 6.98 -25.20
N LEU A 265 -6.98 7.76 -25.26
CA LEU A 265 -8.21 7.38 -25.93
C LEU A 265 -8.23 7.73 -27.42
N ALA A 266 -7.16 8.30 -27.99
CA ALA A 266 -7.11 8.72 -29.40
C ALA A 266 -7.56 7.63 -30.37
N ASN A 267 -7.16 6.37 -30.10
CA ASN A 267 -7.51 5.22 -30.93
C ASN A 267 -8.99 4.84 -30.87
N ALA A 268 -9.70 5.20 -29.79
CA ALA A 268 -11.14 4.97 -29.64
C ALA A 268 -11.99 6.08 -30.28
N LEU A 269 -11.39 7.23 -30.64
CA LEU A 269 -12.11 8.36 -31.23
C LEU A 269 -12.25 8.21 -32.76
N PRO A 270 -13.36 8.67 -33.36
CA PRO A 270 -13.47 8.80 -34.81
C PRO A 270 -12.35 9.67 -35.40
N GLY A 271 -11.88 9.34 -36.61
CA GLY A 271 -10.83 10.11 -37.29
C GLY A 271 -11.22 11.56 -37.61
N GLY A 272 -10.22 12.38 -37.92
CA GLY A 272 -10.39 13.80 -38.24
C GLY A 272 -10.25 14.71 -37.02
N ARG A 273 -10.83 15.91 -37.09
CA ARG A 273 -10.57 17.03 -36.15
C ARG A 273 -10.70 16.67 -34.67
N LEU A 274 -11.62 15.76 -34.30
CA LEU A 274 -11.81 15.33 -32.92
C LEU A 274 -10.61 14.53 -32.39
N ARG A 275 -10.12 13.56 -33.18
CA ARG A 275 -8.93 12.79 -32.84
C ARG A 275 -7.68 13.67 -32.82
N ASP A 276 -7.55 14.58 -33.77
CA ASP A 276 -6.39 15.49 -33.86
C ASP A 276 -6.33 16.43 -32.65
N GLY A 277 -7.44 17.08 -32.31
CA GLY A 277 -7.54 17.97 -31.15
C GLY A 277 -7.37 17.22 -29.82
N TRP A 278 -7.87 16.00 -29.71
CA TRP A 278 -7.60 15.13 -28.56
C TRP A 278 -6.10 14.81 -28.47
N SER A 279 -5.48 14.37 -29.56
CA SER A 279 -4.06 13.98 -29.57
C SER A 279 -3.13 15.15 -29.21
N GLU A 280 -3.47 16.37 -29.63
CA GLU A 280 -2.76 17.58 -29.21
C GLU A 280 -2.94 17.85 -27.71
N SER A 281 -4.19 17.84 -27.23
CA SER A 281 -4.50 18.05 -25.81
C SER A 281 -3.85 17.01 -24.91
N TRP A 282 -3.85 15.75 -25.35
CA TRP A 282 -3.22 14.62 -24.67
C TRP A 282 -1.71 14.80 -24.57
N ARG A 283 -1.03 15.15 -25.68
CA ARG A 283 0.41 15.43 -25.67
C ARG A 283 0.78 16.56 -24.71
N LEU A 284 0.01 17.65 -24.69
CA LEU A 284 0.21 18.76 -23.75
C LEU A 284 0.03 18.32 -22.29
N ALA A 285 -1.01 17.53 -22.01
CA ALA A 285 -1.27 17.02 -20.68
C ALA A 285 -0.18 16.04 -20.21
N VAL A 286 0.30 15.15 -21.09
CA VAL A 286 1.43 14.25 -20.83
C VAL A 286 2.69 15.06 -20.55
N ALA A 287 3.05 16.03 -21.39
CA ALA A 287 4.22 16.88 -21.17
C ALA A 287 4.19 17.61 -19.81
N ALA A 288 3.00 18.00 -19.33
CA ALA A 288 2.83 18.69 -18.06
C ALA A 288 2.81 17.78 -16.81
N SER A 289 2.56 16.47 -16.96
CA SER A 289 2.27 15.59 -15.82
C SER A 289 2.96 14.22 -15.84
N ALA A 290 3.68 13.90 -16.91
CA ALA A 290 4.33 12.62 -17.09
C ALA A 290 5.39 12.35 -16.02
N THR A 291 5.35 11.14 -15.46
CA THR A 291 6.29 10.65 -14.46
C THR A 291 6.84 9.30 -14.91
N ARG A 292 8.03 8.92 -14.42
CA ARG A 292 8.62 7.62 -14.73
C ARG A 292 7.92 6.48 -13.98
N HIS A 293 7.43 6.78 -12.78
CA HIS A 293 6.84 5.82 -11.85
C HIS A 293 5.37 6.16 -11.61
N ARG A 294 4.49 5.15 -11.65
CA ARG A 294 3.05 5.34 -11.38
C ARG A 294 2.73 5.72 -9.94
N ASN A 295 3.53 5.25 -8.99
CA ASN A 295 3.42 5.55 -7.56
C ASN A 295 4.82 5.90 -7.06
N LEU A 296 4.91 6.72 -6.02
CA LEU A 296 6.19 7.10 -5.43
C LEU A 296 6.20 6.95 -3.91
N LEU A 297 5.28 7.59 -3.20
CA LEU A 297 5.40 7.71 -1.75
C LEU A 297 4.53 6.68 -1.01
N ALA A 298 5.16 5.90 -0.13
CA ALA A 298 4.47 5.06 0.84
C ALA A 298 4.67 5.61 2.26
N LEU A 299 3.59 5.70 3.03
CA LEU A 299 3.67 6.08 4.45
C LEU A 299 2.98 5.02 5.30
N SER A 300 3.58 4.65 6.41
CA SER A 300 2.92 3.80 7.40
C SER A 300 2.23 4.66 8.45
N PRO A 301 0.98 4.36 8.85
CA PRO A 301 0.40 4.95 10.06
C PRO A 301 1.28 4.72 11.29
N TRP A 302 2.02 3.61 11.32
CA TRP A 302 2.92 3.26 12.41
C TRP A 302 4.24 4.02 12.39
N SER A 303 4.67 4.57 11.25
CA SER A 303 5.90 5.40 11.21
C SER A 303 5.72 6.78 11.84
N LEU A 304 4.47 7.15 12.13
CA LEU A 304 4.12 8.36 12.90
C LEU A 304 4.44 8.22 14.38
N PHE A 305 4.60 7.01 14.89
CA PHE A 305 4.98 6.74 16.27
C PHE A 305 6.50 6.51 16.34
N PRO A 306 7.17 6.97 17.41
CA PRO A 306 8.52 6.53 17.68
C PRO A 306 8.58 5.00 17.85
N PRO A 307 9.71 4.35 17.52
CA PRO A 307 9.86 2.91 17.71
C PRO A 307 9.52 2.46 19.14
N GLY A 308 8.64 1.46 19.27
CA GLY A 308 8.20 0.91 20.55
C GLY A 308 7.25 1.81 21.36
N ASP A 309 6.81 2.94 20.82
CA ASP A 309 5.87 3.85 21.47
C ASP A 309 4.47 3.71 20.86
N THR A 310 3.45 3.87 21.70
CA THR A 310 2.02 3.86 21.31
C THR A 310 1.26 5.03 21.91
N ASP A 311 1.97 6.09 22.28
CA ASP A 311 1.41 7.32 22.81
C ASP A 311 0.41 7.95 21.82
N LEU A 312 -0.84 8.05 22.27
CA LEU A 312 -1.97 8.52 21.48
C LEU A 312 -1.81 9.97 21.02
N ARG A 313 -0.94 10.75 21.65
CA ARG A 313 -0.66 12.14 21.22
C ARG A 313 -0.17 12.20 19.77
N PHE A 314 0.52 11.17 19.30
CA PHE A 314 0.98 11.05 17.92
C PHE A 314 -0.17 10.85 16.91
N PHE A 315 -1.41 10.61 17.35
CA PHE A 315 -2.59 10.57 16.46
C PHE A 315 -2.78 11.88 15.70
N ASN A 316 -2.38 13.00 16.31
CA ASN A 316 -2.46 14.31 15.68
C ASN A 316 -1.59 14.43 14.42
N LEU A 317 -0.67 13.49 14.18
CA LEU A 317 0.16 13.41 12.97
C LEU A 317 -0.52 12.65 11.82
N LEU A 318 -1.64 11.95 12.04
CA LEU A 318 -2.37 11.22 11.00
C LEU A 318 -2.65 12.01 9.72
N PRO A 319 -2.94 13.34 9.75
CA PRO A 319 -3.15 14.11 8.53
C PRO A 319 -1.94 14.13 7.56
N ILE A 320 -0.75 13.74 8.00
CA ILE A 320 0.43 13.59 7.13
C ILE A 320 0.21 12.51 6.06
N LEU A 321 -0.54 11.45 6.40
CA LEU A 321 -0.84 10.34 5.49
C LEU A 321 -1.54 10.77 4.20
N ARG A 322 -2.11 11.99 4.16
CA ARG A 322 -2.69 12.57 2.95
C ARG A 322 -1.72 12.65 1.76
N PHE A 323 -0.41 12.68 2.04
CA PHE A 323 0.65 12.76 1.03
C PHE A 323 1.14 11.40 0.54
N ALA A 324 0.62 10.29 1.06
CA ALA A 324 1.00 8.96 0.59
C ALA A 324 0.22 8.58 -0.67
N ASP A 325 0.90 8.03 -1.67
CA ASP A 325 0.28 7.36 -2.83
C ASP A 325 -0.27 5.99 -2.43
N THR A 326 0.37 5.34 -1.46
CA THR A 326 -0.06 4.10 -0.81
C THR A 326 0.40 4.05 0.65
N CYS A 327 0.04 3.00 1.40
CA CYS A 327 0.56 2.77 2.75
C CYS A 327 1.29 1.45 2.86
N ALA A 328 2.30 1.44 3.74
CA ALA A 328 2.96 0.22 4.19
C ALA A 328 2.40 -0.18 5.56
N PHE A 329 1.91 -1.41 5.66
CA PHE A 329 1.36 -1.99 6.88
C PHE A 329 2.27 -3.10 7.38
N GLY A 330 3.46 -2.71 7.85
CA GLY A 330 4.29 -3.58 8.67
C GLY A 330 3.56 -4.03 9.95
N PRO A 331 4.18 -4.90 10.75
CA PRO A 331 3.60 -5.33 12.02
C PRO A 331 3.29 -4.10 12.88
N PRO A 332 2.09 -4.03 13.49
CA PRO A 332 1.77 -2.94 14.41
C PRO A 332 2.71 -2.97 15.63
N PRO A 333 2.91 -1.83 16.31
CA PRO A 333 3.52 -1.84 17.65
C PRO A 333 2.63 -2.61 18.63
N ASP A 334 3.13 -2.90 19.84
CA ASP A 334 2.32 -3.57 20.86
C ASP A 334 1.16 -2.65 21.32
N LEU A 335 -0.05 -3.01 20.92
CA LEU A 335 -1.27 -2.24 21.24
C LEU A 335 -1.95 -2.70 22.53
N ALA A 336 -1.27 -3.45 23.41
CA ALA A 336 -1.85 -3.99 24.64
C ALA A 336 -2.56 -2.92 25.50
N ASP A 337 -1.95 -1.74 25.63
CA ASP A 337 -2.44 -0.64 26.48
C ASP A 337 -3.61 0.15 25.87
N TRP A 338 -3.94 -0.08 24.59
CA TRP A 338 -5.05 0.60 23.95
C TRP A 338 -6.41 0.00 24.33
N ASN A 339 -7.31 0.85 24.81
CA ASN A 339 -8.71 0.47 24.98
C ASN A 339 -9.45 0.43 23.63
N PHE A 340 -10.65 -0.15 23.64
CA PHE A 340 -11.48 -0.33 22.45
C PHE A 340 -11.71 0.96 21.65
N ASN A 341 -11.98 2.07 22.34
CA ASN A 341 -12.29 3.35 21.68
C ASN A 341 -11.03 3.97 21.04
N GLN A 342 -9.87 3.83 21.68
CA GLN A 342 -8.59 4.31 21.13
C GLN A 342 -8.22 3.55 19.86
N PHE A 343 -8.31 2.21 19.90
CA PHE A 343 -8.07 1.34 18.75
C PHE A 343 -9.01 1.65 17.59
N ARG A 344 -10.32 1.66 17.85
CA ARG A 344 -11.33 1.97 16.84
C ARG A 344 -11.13 3.38 16.27
N GLY A 345 -10.91 4.37 17.14
CA GLY A 345 -10.72 5.77 16.77
C GLY A 345 -9.52 5.95 15.84
N PHE A 346 -8.38 5.34 16.16
CA PHE A 346 -7.17 5.38 15.34
C PHE A 346 -7.42 4.88 13.91
N HIS A 347 -7.96 3.67 13.77
CA HIS A 347 -8.17 3.05 12.46
C HIS A 347 -9.26 3.78 11.66
N GLN A 348 -10.30 4.29 12.30
CA GLN A 348 -11.32 5.10 11.65
C GLN A 348 -10.77 6.44 11.14
N GLN A 349 -9.97 7.15 11.96
CA GLN A 349 -9.34 8.41 11.55
C GLN A 349 -8.32 8.18 10.44
N THR A 350 -7.51 7.13 10.55
CA THR A 350 -6.57 6.71 9.51
C THR A 350 -7.32 6.47 8.19
N ALA A 351 -8.37 5.64 8.20
CA ALA A 351 -9.18 5.38 7.01
C ALA A 351 -9.82 6.66 6.45
N ALA A 352 -10.31 7.57 7.29
CA ALA A 352 -10.92 8.82 6.87
C ALA A 352 -9.91 9.73 6.14
N VAL A 353 -8.71 9.94 6.69
CA VAL A 353 -7.63 10.70 6.04
C VAL A 353 -7.27 10.06 4.70
N LEU A 354 -7.14 8.74 4.67
CA LEU A 354 -6.73 7.99 3.49
C LEU A 354 -7.80 8.00 2.38
N GLN A 355 -9.09 8.03 2.74
CA GLN A 355 -10.22 8.15 1.81
C GLN A 355 -10.34 9.54 1.19
N GLN A 356 -10.10 10.60 1.97
CA GLN A 356 -10.18 11.97 1.48
C GLN A 356 -9.24 12.25 0.30
N ARG A 357 -8.08 11.58 0.26
CA ARG A 357 -7.13 11.68 -0.87
C ARG A 357 -7.76 11.34 -2.22
N GLY A 358 -8.62 10.30 -2.26
CA GLY A 358 -9.22 9.80 -3.50
C GLY A 358 -10.28 10.73 -4.10
N VAL A 359 -10.90 11.60 -3.27
CA VAL A 359 -11.92 12.56 -3.74
C VAL A 359 -11.30 13.62 -4.66
N SER A 360 -10.05 13.99 -4.42
CA SER A 360 -9.31 14.95 -5.25
C SER A 360 -8.83 14.39 -6.61
N HIS A 361 -8.89 13.07 -6.80
CA HIS A 361 -8.43 12.37 -8.02
C HIS A 361 -9.58 11.89 -8.94
N ARG A 362 -10.84 12.17 -8.61
CA ARG A 362 -11.98 11.83 -9.45
C ARG A 362 -12.16 12.86 -10.57
N ILE A 363 -11.47 12.65 -11.69
CA ILE A 363 -11.95 13.19 -12.98
C ILE A 363 -13.09 12.27 -13.41
N ALA A 364 -14.31 12.80 -13.43
CA ALA A 364 -15.49 12.06 -13.86
C ALA A 364 -15.38 11.73 -15.35
N VAL A 365 -14.96 10.50 -15.68
CA VAL A 365 -15.33 9.90 -16.95
C VAL A 365 -16.73 9.33 -16.76
N ARG A 366 -17.74 10.15 -17.09
CA ARG A 366 -19.09 9.64 -17.33
C ARG A 366 -18.99 8.79 -18.60
N ALA A 367 -19.18 7.48 -18.48
CA ALA A 367 -19.50 6.62 -19.60
C ALA A 367 -20.89 6.94 -20.15
#